data_AF-A0A838TFJ6-F1
#
_entry.id   AF-A0A838TFJ6-F1
#
_cell.length_a   1.000
_cell.length_b   1.000
_cell.length_c   1.000
_cell.angle_alpha   90.00
_cell.angle_beta   90.00
_cell.angle_gamma   90.00
#
_symmetry.space_group_name_H-M   'P 1'
#
loop_
_entity.id
_entity.type
_entity.pdbx_description
1 polymer ?
#
loop_
_entity_poly.entity_id
_entity_poly.type
_entity_poly.pdbx_seq_one_letter_code
_entity_poly.pdbx_strand_id
1 'polypeptide(L)'
;MIFGVPVDFILFALTLLGVALFHHHTLRVALTGLGTIALYKILFTGFKTGPGASGFLFHLGHEWVILVNLFCLLTGFALLSRHFEKSHLPVVLPKFLPHDWKGAFAMLAIVWVLSSFLDN
;
A
#
# COMPACT_ATOMS: atom_id res chain seq x y z
N MET A 1 11.38 -23.29 -5.00
CA MET A 1 11.11 -22.68 -6.32
C MET A 1 10.42 -23.72 -7.17
N ILE A 2 9.34 -23.38 -7.85
CA ILE A 2 8.63 -24.27 -8.77
C ILE A 2 8.74 -23.60 -10.15
N PHE A 3 9.31 -24.29 -11.14
CA PHE A 3 9.62 -23.73 -12.47
C PHE A 3 10.45 -22.42 -12.46
N GLY A 4 11.36 -22.25 -11.49
CA GLY A 4 12.19 -21.05 -11.35
C GLY A 4 11.50 -19.85 -10.67
N VAL A 5 10.22 -19.96 -10.33
CA VAL A 5 9.48 -18.92 -9.59
C VAL A 5 9.48 -19.24 -8.09
N PRO A 6 9.74 -18.26 -7.19
CA PRO A 6 9.58 -18.46 -5.75
C PRO A 6 8.11 -18.70 -5.41
N VAL A 7 7.85 -19.65 -4.51
CA VAL A 7 6.49 -20.10 -4.18
C VAL A 7 5.65 -18.97 -3.59
N ASP A 8 6.28 -18.03 -2.89
CA ASP A 8 5.65 -16.82 -2.35
C ASP A 8 4.95 -16.00 -3.43
N PHE A 9 5.56 -15.86 -4.62
CA PHE A 9 4.97 -15.12 -5.73
C PHE A 9 3.74 -15.83 -6.29
N ILE A 10 3.76 -17.16 -6.33
CA ILE A 10 2.61 -17.96 -6.80
C ILE A 10 1.43 -17.80 -5.83
N LEU A 11 1.69 -17.92 -4.52
CA LEU A 11 0.67 -17.73 -3.49
C LEU A 11 0.13 -16.29 -3.47
N PHE A 12 0.99 -15.30 -3.70
CA PHE A 12 0.58 -13.91 -3.84
C PHE A 12 -0.30 -13.69 -5.07
N ALA A 13 0.07 -14.23 -6.24
CA ALA A 13 -0.73 -14.16 -7.45
C ALA A 13 -2.10 -14.82 -7.27
N LEU A 14 -2.16 -15.98 -6.60
CA LEU A 14 -3.43 -16.64 -6.24
C LEU A 14 -4.28 -15.77 -5.31
N THR A 15 -3.66 -15.07 -4.36
CA THR A 15 -4.36 -14.13 -3.47
C THR A 15 -4.97 -12.97 -4.27
N LEU A 16 -4.21 -12.34 -5.17
CA LEU A 16 -4.71 -11.27 -6.03
C LEU A 16 -5.84 -11.73 -6.94
N LEU A 17 -5.71 -12.93 -7.53
CA LEU A 17 -6.75 -13.53 -8.36
C LEU A 17 -8.02 -13.78 -7.54
N GLY A 18 -7.89 -14.27 -6.31
CA GLY A 18 -9.02 -14.42 -5.38
C GLY A 18 -9.70 -13.08 -5.08
N VAL A 19 -8.93 -12.03 -4.77
CA VAL A 19 -9.45 -10.68 -4.50
C VAL A 19 -10.19 -10.13 -5.72
N ALA A 20 -9.67 -10.35 -6.93
CA ALA A 20 -10.29 -9.93 -8.18
C ALA A 20 -11.63 -10.65 -8.45
N LEU A 21 -11.67 -11.97 -8.24
CA LEU A 21 -12.90 -12.76 -8.44
C LEU A 21 -13.97 -12.45 -7.39
N PHE A 22 -13.57 -12.25 -6.12
CA PHE A 22 -14.47 -12.01 -5.00
C PHE A 22 -14.39 -10.56 -4.50
N HIS A 23 -14.53 -9.59 -5.40
CA HIS A 23 -14.43 -8.16 -5.08
C HIS A 23 -15.48 -7.66 -4.06
N HIS A 24 -16.57 -8.41 -3.82
CA HIS A 24 -17.52 -8.08 -2.74
C HIS A 24 -16.97 -8.44 -1.34
N HIS A 25 -15.97 -9.33 -1.27
CA HIS A 25 -15.35 -9.82 -0.03
C HIS A 25 -13.83 -9.64 -0.04
N THR A 26 -13.33 -8.60 -0.71
CA THR A 26 -11.89 -8.31 -0.88
C THR A 26 -11.11 -8.45 0.41
N LEU A 27 -11.57 -7.85 1.51
CA LEU A 27 -10.90 -7.92 2.81
C LEU A 27 -10.76 -9.35 3.33
N ARG A 28 -11.82 -10.16 3.26
CA ARG A 28 -11.78 -11.55 3.73
C ARG A 28 -10.79 -12.36 2.91
N VAL A 29 -10.83 -12.22 1.58
CA VAL A 29 -9.93 -12.96 0.69
C VAL A 29 -8.48 -12.53 0.87
N ALA A 30 -8.23 -11.23 0.96
CA ALA A 30 -6.90 -10.69 1.24
C ALA A 30 -6.34 -11.21 2.58
N LEU A 31 -7.16 -11.25 3.64
CA LEU A 31 -6.74 -11.79 4.94
C LEU A 31 -6.45 -13.29 4.88
N THR A 32 -7.26 -14.08 4.17
CA THR A 32 -7.01 -15.53 4.02
C THR A 32 -5.74 -15.80 3.21
N GLY A 33 -5.51 -15.06 2.12
CA GLY A 33 -4.30 -15.15 1.32
C GLY A 33 -3.06 -14.72 2.10
N LEU A 34 -3.14 -13.60 2.82
CA LEU A 34 -2.08 -13.15 3.72
C LEU A 34 -1.74 -14.21 4.78
N GLY A 35 -2.75 -14.78 5.44
CA GLY A 35 -2.56 -15.84 6.43
C GLY A 35 -1.90 -17.09 5.83
N THR A 36 -2.32 -17.47 4.62
CA THR A 36 -1.76 -18.61 3.89
C THR A 36 -0.27 -18.39 3.55
N ILE A 37 0.07 -17.20 3.04
CA ILE A 37 1.45 -16.83 2.71
C ILE A 37 2.30 -16.76 3.98
N ALA A 38 1.80 -16.11 5.04
CA ALA A 38 2.51 -16.00 6.31
C ALA A 38 2.79 -17.37 6.94
N LEU A 39 1.80 -18.26 6.96
CA LEU A 39 1.94 -19.61 7.50
C LEU A 39 2.93 -20.44 6.68
N TYR A 40 2.86 -20.37 5.35
CA TYR A 40 3.83 -21.02 4.47
C TYR A 40 5.26 -20.51 4.76
N LYS A 41 5.41 -19.19 4.93
CA LYS A 41 6.71 -18.58 5.17
C LYS A 41 7.30 -18.95 6.52
N ILE A 42 6.45 -19.03 7.56
CA ILE A 42 6.82 -19.45 8.91
C ILE A 42 7.23 -20.92 8.95
N LEU A 43 6.49 -21.81 8.27
CA LEU A 43 6.68 -23.26 8.36
C LEU A 43 7.78 -23.81 7.43
N PHE A 44 7.92 -23.26 6.21
CA PHE A 44 8.71 -23.90 5.15
C PHE A 44 9.92 -23.10 4.68
N THR A 45 9.89 -21.77 4.68
CA THR A 45 11.01 -20.97 4.14
C THR A 45 11.87 -20.29 5.21
N GLY A 46 11.31 -20.01 6.39
CA GLY A 46 11.97 -19.21 7.42
C GLY A 46 12.14 -17.74 7.02
N PHE A 47 12.57 -16.92 7.97
CA PHE A 47 12.88 -15.50 7.75
C PHE A 47 14.40 -15.29 7.77
N LYS A 48 14.89 -14.22 7.13
CA LYS A 48 16.32 -13.88 7.16
C LYS A 48 16.86 -13.68 8.59
N THR A 49 15.98 -13.31 9.51
CA THR A 49 16.23 -13.11 10.95
C THR A 49 16.16 -14.39 11.80
N GLY A 50 15.80 -15.54 11.22
CA GLY A 50 15.72 -16.82 11.92
C GLY A 50 14.59 -17.74 11.42
N PRO A 51 14.64 -19.05 11.72
CA PRO A 51 13.58 -19.98 11.35
C PRO A 51 12.30 -19.78 12.19
N GLY A 52 11.15 -20.12 11.63
CA GLY A 52 9.89 -20.24 12.37
C GLY A 52 9.26 -18.92 12.82
N ALA A 53 8.37 -19.03 13.81
CA ALA A 53 7.60 -17.91 14.35
C ALA A 53 8.47 -16.87 15.09
N SER A 54 9.61 -17.29 15.62
CA SER A 54 10.59 -16.38 16.24
C SER A 54 11.23 -15.46 15.20
N GLY A 55 11.61 -15.99 14.02
CA GLY A 55 12.14 -15.18 12.92
C GLY A 55 11.15 -14.13 12.40
N PHE A 56 9.85 -14.45 12.39
CA PHE A 56 8.78 -13.51 12.06
C PHE A 56 8.65 -12.40 13.11
N LEU A 57 8.65 -12.76 14.41
CA LEU A 57 8.54 -11.79 15.50
C LEU A 57 9.75 -10.85 15.55
N PHE A 58 10.96 -11.38 15.32
CA PHE A 58 12.17 -10.56 15.23
C PHE A 58 12.16 -9.64 14.01
N HIS A 59 11.64 -10.09 12.88
CA HIS A 59 11.50 -9.24 11.68
C HIS A 59 10.52 -8.09 11.92
N LEU A 60 9.35 -8.38 12.50
CA LEU A 60 8.38 -7.35 12.89
C LEU A 60 8.92 -6.39 13.94
N GLY A 61 9.69 -6.89 14.92
CA GLY A 61 10.35 -6.04 15.92
C GLY A 61 11.41 -5.14 15.30
N HIS A 62 12.20 -5.68 14.36
CA HIS A 62 13.23 -4.92 13.66
C HIS A 62 12.64 -3.80 12.79
N GLU A 63 11.52 -4.07 12.12
CA GLU A 63 10.86 -3.11 11.23
C GLU A 63 9.69 -2.37 11.88
N TRP A 64 9.49 -2.51 13.20
CA TRP A 64 8.36 -1.91 13.93
C TRP A 64 8.28 -0.39 13.72
N VAL A 65 9.42 0.30 13.75
CA VAL A 65 9.48 1.75 13.54
C VAL A 65 8.95 2.13 12.14
N ILE A 66 9.31 1.35 11.12
CA ILE A 66 8.87 1.58 9.74
C ILE A 66 7.36 1.31 9.63
N LEU A 67 6.86 0.23 10.24
CA LEU A 67 5.44 -0.10 10.25
C LEU A 67 4.60 1.00 10.92
N VAL A 68 5.04 1.51 12.07
CA VAL A 68 4.37 2.62 12.77
C VAL A 68 4.41 3.90 11.95
N ASN A 69 5.55 4.20 11.32
CA ASN A 69 5.68 5.38 10.46
C ASN A 69 4.72 5.31 9.26
N LEU A 70 4.70 4.18 8.54
CA LEU A 70 3.80 3.95 7.41
C LEU A 70 2.33 4.00 7.84
N PHE A 71 1.98 3.40 8.98
CA PHE A 71 0.64 3.46 9.53
C PHE A 71 0.20 4.90 9.84
N CYS A 72 1.06 5.67 10.51
CA CYS A 72 0.79 7.06 10.85
C CYS A 72 0.63 7.92 9.58
N LEU A 73 1.53 7.76 8.61
CA LEU A 73 1.50 8.47 7.34
C LEU A 73 0.24 8.13 6.53
N LEU A 74 -0.07 6.85 6.36
CA LEU A 74 -1.28 6.41 5.63
C LEU A 74 -2.55 6.89 6.32
N THR A 75 -2.61 6.83 7.65
CA THR A 75 -3.74 7.34 8.43
C THR A 75 -3.86 8.85 8.31
N GLY A 76 -2.74 9.58 8.40
CA GLY A 76 -2.67 11.03 8.21
C GLY A 76 -3.16 11.43 6.81
N PHE A 77 -2.73 10.74 5.76
CA PHE A 77 -3.20 10.98 4.39
C PHE A 77 -4.66 10.61 4.20
N ALA A 78 -5.14 9.52 4.79
CA ALA A 78 -6.57 9.16 4.73
C ALA A 78 -7.44 10.22 5.42
N LEU A 79 -7.01 10.72 6.58
CA LEU A 79 -7.69 11.82 7.28
C LEU A 79 -7.68 13.11 6.46
N LEU A 80 -6.51 13.47 5.90
CA LEU A 80 -6.35 14.66 5.07
C LEU A 80 -7.22 14.58 3.82
N SER A 81 -7.15 13.46 3.08
CA SER A 81 -7.97 13.20 1.89
C SER A 81 -9.46 13.31 2.19
N ARG A 82 -9.92 12.71 3.30
CA ARG A 82 -11.32 12.83 3.74
C ARG A 82 -11.70 14.27 4.11
N HIS A 83 -10.78 15.04 4.66
CA HIS A 83 -11.00 16.46 4.95
C HIS A 83 -11.07 17.30 3.66
N PHE A 84 -10.19 17.05 2.69
CA PHE A 84 -10.25 17.66 1.36
C PHE A 84 -11.57 17.32 0.65
N GLU A 85 -12.03 16.08 0.71
CA GLU A 85 -13.30 15.65 0.13
C GLU A 85 -14.49 16.38 0.79
N LYS A 86 -14.55 16.40 2.12
CA LYS A 86 -15.63 17.09 2.86
C LYS A 86 -15.64 18.61 2.66
N SER A 87 -14.48 19.23 2.48
CA SER A 87 -14.38 20.68 2.23
C SER A 87 -14.77 21.09 0.80
N HIS A 88 -15.13 20.12 -0.07
CA HIS A 88 -15.47 20.34 -1.49
C HIS A 88 -14.35 21.02 -2.30
N LEU A 89 -13.15 21.15 -1.74
CA LEU A 89 -11.99 21.72 -2.43
C LEU A 89 -11.71 21.03 -3.77
N PRO A 90 -11.74 19.69 -3.91
CA PRO A 90 -11.52 19.00 -5.19
C PRO A 90 -12.53 19.37 -6.28
N VAL A 91 -13.75 19.77 -5.90
CA VAL A 91 -14.82 20.12 -6.84
C VAL A 91 -14.71 21.58 -7.31
N VAL A 92 -14.16 22.46 -6.46
CA VAL A 92 -13.99 23.88 -6.77
C VAL A 92 -12.64 24.15 -7.43
N LEU A 93 -11.60 23.37 -7.11
CA LEU A 93 -10.25 23.52 -7.65
C LEU A 93 -10.19 23.58 -9.20
N PRO A 94 -10.93 22.75 -9.96
CA PRO A 94 -10.93 22.80 -11.42
C PRO A 94 -11.49 24.11 -11.98
N LYS A 95 -12.34 24.84 -11.23
CA LYS A 95 -12.89 26.13 -11.68
C LYS A 95 -11.84 27.24 -11.70
N PHE A 96 -10.78 27.10 -10.90
CA PHE A 96 -9.65 28.04 -10.89
C PHE A 96 -8.54 27.64 -11.88
N LEU A 97 -8.61 26.43 -12.45
CA LEU A 97 -7.65 25.94 -13.43
C LEU A 97 -8.09 26.31 -14.86
N PRO A 98 -7.13 26.52 -15.77
CA PRO A 98 -7.43 26.75 -17.18
C PRO A 98 -8.21 25.56 -17.76
N HIS A 99 -9.30 25.82 -18.50
CA HIS A 99 -10.25 24.83 -19.02
C HIS A 99 -9.72 23.91 -20.16
N ASP A 100 -8.40 23.79 -20.32
CA ASP A 100 -7.76 23.04 -21.41
C ASP A 100 -6.65 22.11 -20.89
N TRP A 101 -5.88 21.49 -21.80
CA TRP A 101 -4.64 20.77 -21.51
C TRP A 101 -3.67 21.54 -20.58
N LYS A 102 -3.74 22.87 -20.61
CA LYS A 102 -3.00 23.78 -19.71
C LYS A 102 -3.36 23.58 -18.24
N GLY A 103 -4.58 23.13 -17.91
CA GLY A 103 -4.99 22.81 -16.55
C GLY A 103 -4.24 21.62 -15.96
N ALA A 104 -4.01 20.56 -16.75
CA ALA A 104 -3.17 19.43 -16.33
C ALA A 104 -1.71 19.86 -16.14
N PHE A 105 -1.19 20.71 -17.03
CA PHE A 105 0.15 21.29 -16.88
C PHE A 105 0.27 22.18 -15.63
N ALA A 106 -0.74 23.00 -15.34
CA ALA A 106 -0.78 23.83 -14.14
C ALA A 106 -0.81 22.99 -12.85
N MET A 107 -1.55 21.87 -12.84
CA MET A 107 -1.51 20.92 -11.73
C MET A 107 -0.12 20.33 -11.51
N LEU A 108 0.58 19.95 -12.60
CA LEU A 108 1.96 19.47 -12.51
C LEU A 108 2.90 20.56 -11.96
N ALA A 109 2.75 21.81 -12.40
CA ALA A 109 3.55 22.92 -11.90
C ALA A 109 3.30 23.19 -10.41
N ILE A 110 2.04 23.13 -9.96
CA ILE A 110 1.68 23.27 -8.54
C ILE A 110 2.30 22.14 -7.71
N VAL A 111 2.19 20.89 -8.17
CA VAL A 111 2.81 19.73 -7.50
C VAL A 111 4.33 19.87 -7.48
N TRP A 112 4.94 20.34 -8.57
CA TRP A 112 6.38 20.57 -8.66
C TRP A 112 6.86 21.63 -7.65
N VAL A 113 6.16 22.76 -7.55
CA VAL A 113 6.46 23.80 -6.55
C VAL A 113 6.28 23.24 -5.14
N LEU A 114 5.18 22.54 -4.86
CA LEU A 114 4.96 21.92 -3.54
C LEU A 114 6.04 20.88 -3.21
N SER A 115 6.46 20.06 -4.17
CA SER A 115 7.53 19.07 -4.02
C SER A 115 8.91 19.69 -3.81
N SER A 116 9.14 20.94 -4.23
CA SER A 116 10.39 21.64 -3.91
C SER A 116 10.46 22.09 -2.44
N PHE A 117 9.32 22.20 -1.76
CA PHE A 117 9.22 22.56 -0.34
C PHE A 117 9.06 21.33 0.57
N LEU A 118 8.26 20.34 0.14
CA LEU A 118 8.18 19.03 0.77
C LEU A 118 9.33 18.19 0.23
N ASP A 119 10.43 18.11 0.99
CA ASP A 119 11.62 17.31 0.72
C ASP A 119 11.30 15.97 0.01
N ASN A 120 11.59 15.92 -1.29
CA ASN A 120 11.50 14.75 -2.17
C ASN A 120 12.52 14.86 -3.31
#